data_AF-A0A7W1M5W2-F1
#
_entry.id   AF-A0A7W1M5W2-F1
#
_cell.length_a   1.000
_cell.length_b   1.000
_cell.length_c   1.000
_cell.angle_alpha   90.00
_cell.angle_beta   90.00
_cell.angle_gamma   90.00
#
_symmetry.space_group_name_H-M   'P 1'
#
loop_
_entity.id
_entity.type
_entity.pdbx_description
1 polymer ?
#
loop_
_entity_poly.entity_id
_entity_poly.type
_entity_poly.pdbx_seq_one_letter_code
_entity_poly.pdbx_strand_id
1 'polypeptide(L)' 'MDEGALCALVPRVLAGLVRRGEDFDAAEDALQEALLEALRVWPQHPPRDPRAWLATVATR' A
#
# COMPACT_ATOMS: atom_id res chain seq x y z
N MET A 1 -8.14 -10.32 8.42
CA MET A 1 -7.26 -9.17 8.18
C MET A 1 -6.97 -8.53 9.52
N ASP A 2 -5.70 -8.40 9.89
CA ASP A 2 -5.32 -7.66 11.10
C ASP A 2 -5.16 -6.18 10.74
N GLU A 3 -6.03 -5.34 11.29
CA GLU A 3 -6.10 -3.91 10.98
C GLU A 3 -4.85 -3.16 11.47
N GLY A 4 -4.30 -3.56 12.62
CA GLY A 4 -3.06 -3.00 13.16
C GLY A 4 -1.85 -3.32 12.28
N ALA A 5 -1.80 -4.53 11.70
CA ALA A 5 -0.78 -4.91 10.75
C ALA A 5 -0.85 -4.07 9.46
N LEU A 6 -2.05 -3.71 8.99
CA LEU A 6 -2.23 -2.84 7.82
C LEU A 6 -1.77 -1.40 8.12
N CYS A 7 -2.16 -0.83 9.26
CA CYS A 7 -1.69 0.50 9.69
C CYS A 7 -0.16 0.57 9.78
N ALA A 8 0.51 -0.51 10.21
CA ALA A 8 1.98 -0.57 10.27
C ALA A 8 2.68 -0.59 8.89
N LEU A 9 1.96 -0.85 7.80
CA LEU A 9 2.50 -0.84 6.44
C LEU A 9 2.46 0.55 5.81
N VAL A 10 1.43 1.35 6.12
CA VAL A 10 1.17 2.67 5.52
C VAL A 10 2.41 3.57 5.51
N PRO A 11 3.04 3.91 6.65
CA PRO A 11 4.18 4.82 6.64
C PRO A 11 5.40 4.24 5.91
N ARG A 12 5.54 2.92 5.84
CA ARG A 12 6.67 2.25 5.17
C ARG A 12 6.53 2.28 3.64
N VAL A 13 5.32 2.08 3.14
CA VAL A 13 5.01 2.14 1.70
C VAL A 13 5.06 3.59 1.23
N LEU A 14 4.39 4.51 1.94
CA LEU A 14 4.37 5.93 1.61
C LEU A 14 5.78 6.52 1.53
N ALA A 15 6.62 6.28 2.55
CA ALA A 15 8.00 6.73 2.53
C ALA A 15 8.83 6.08 1.39
N GLY A 16 8.46 4.88 0.95
CA GLY A 16 9.06 4.21 -0.20
C GLY A 16 8.73 4.89 -1.53
N LEU A 17 7.48 5.30 -1.72
CA LEU A 17 7.00 6.02 -2.90
C LEU A 17 7.65 7.40 -2.98
N VAL A 18 7.62 8.18 -1.89
CA VAL A 18 8.24 9.52 -1.84
C VAL A 18 9.75 9.47 -2.10
N ARG A 19 10.47 8.46 -1.56
CA ARG A 19 11.91 8.28 -1.84
C ARG A 19 12.21 7.94 -3.30
N ARG A 20 11.24 7.44 -4.07
CA ARG A 20 11.38 7.18 -5.50
C ARG A 20 11.13 8.42 -6.36
N GLY A 21 10.77 9.54 -5.74
CA GLY A 21 10.55 10.82 -6.41
C GLY A 21 9.09 11.15 -6.71
N GLU A 22 8.14 10.33 -6.22
CA GLU A 22 6.72 10.70 -6.24
C GLU A 22 6.49 11.92 -5.34
N ASP A 23 5.65 12.84 -5.82
CA ASP A 23 5.12 13.91 -4.98
C ASP A 23 4.36 13.30 -3.79
N PHE A 24 4.41 13.95 -2.62
CA PHE A 24 3.81 13.38 -1.41
C PHE A 24 2.30 13.17 -1.57
N ASP A 25 1.59 14.15 -2.14
CA ASP A 25 0.14 14.09 -2.29
C ASP A 25 -0.22 12.98 -3.29
N ALA A 26 0.52 12.89 -4.40
CA ALA A 26 0.35 11.80 -5.37
C ALA A 26 0.65 10.41 -4.78
N ALA A 27 1.68 10.30 -3.95
CA ALA A 27 2.05 9.06 -3.27
C ALA A 27 1.01 8.65 -2.22
N GLU A 28 0.39 9.61 -1.53
CA GLU A 28 -0.70 9.38 -0.60
C GLU A 28 -1.92 8.82 -1.33
N ASP A 29 -2.37 9.50 -2.39
CA ASP A 29 -3.53 9.09 -3.18
C ASP A 29 -3.34 7.66 -3.75
N ALA A 30 -2.19 7.40 -4.36
CA ALA A 30 -1.86 6.09 -4.91
C ALA A 30 -1.85 4.98 -3.84
N LEU A 31 -1.34 5.27 -2.64
CA LEU A 31 -1.38 4.33 -1.52
C LEU A 31 -2.80 4.09 -1.03
N GLN A 32 -3.64 5.12 -0.95
CA GLN A 32 -5.04 4.98 -0.55
C GLN A 32 -5.80 4.09 -1.53
N GLU A 33 -5.60 4.25 -2.84
CA GLU A 33 -6.17 3.36 -3.86
C GLU A 33 -5.69 1.91 -3.68
N ALA A 34 -4.41 1.70 -3.40
CA ALA A 34 -3.86 0.37 -3.14
C ALA A 34 -4.44 -0.27 -1.88
N LEU A 35 -4.68 0.51 -0.82
CA LEU A 35 -5.33 0.04 0.42
C LEU A 35 -6.78 -0.37 0.16
N LEU A 36 -7.52 0.39 -0.65
CA LEU A 36 -8.89 0.01 -1.05
C LEU A 36 -8.93 -1.28 -1.87
N GLU A 37 -7.93 -1.52 -2.73
CA GLU A 37 -7.79 -2.80 -3.43
C GLU A 37 -7.43 -3.94 -2.47
N ALA A 38 -6.53 -3.70 -1.52
CA ALA A 38 -6.16 -4.69 -0.50
C ALA A 38 -7.38 -5.16 0.31
N LEU A 39 -8.25 -4.24 0.72
CA LEU A 39 -9.48 -4.57 1.45
C LEU A 39 -10.42 -5.45 0.63
N ARG A 40 -10.42 -5.32 -0.71
CA ARG A 40 -11.22 -6.14 -1.62
C ARG A 40 -10.60 -7.51 -1.86
N VAL A 41 -9.29 -7.59 -2.06
CA VAL A 41 -8.60 -8.81 -2.53
C VAL A 41 -8.10 -9.70 -1.38
N TRP A 42 -7.50 -9.13 -0.34
CA TRP A 42 -6.78 -9.89 0.69
C TRP A 42 -7.64 -10.81 1.56
N PRO A 43 -8.95 -10.57 1.80
CA PRO A 43 -9.78 -11.54 2.51
C PRO A 43 -9.84 -12.92 1.83
N GLN A 44 -9.66 -12.96 0.51
CA GLN A 44 -9.69 -14.20 -0.28
C GLN A 44 -8.29 -14.62 -0.73
N HIS A 45 -7.45 -13.66 -1.13
CA HIS A 45 -6.14 -13.89 -1.72
C HIS A 45 -5.08 -12.99 -1.07
N PRO A 46 -4.69 -13.24 0.19
CA PRO A 46 -3.69 -12.42 0.85
C PRO A 46 -2.31 -12.61 0.19
N PRO A 47 -1.57 -11.53 -0.12
CA PRO A 47 -0.26 -11.62 -0.71
C PRO A 47 0.76 -12.17 0.30
N ARG A 48 1.79 -12.85 -0.22
CA ARG A 48 2.92 -13.33 0.60
C ARG A 48 3.73 -12.17 1.19
N ASP A 49 3.83 -11.07 0.46
CA ASP A 49 4.45 -9.82 0.92
C ASP A 49 3.48 -8.64 0.73
N PRO A 50 2.71 -8.29 1.78
CA PRO A 50 1.78 -7.16 1.75
C PRO A 50 2.41 -5.82 1.41
N ARG A 51 3.66 -5.57 1.85
CA ARG A 51 4.36 -4.31 1.58
C ARG A 51 4.72 -4.20 0.11
N ALA A 52 5.30 -5.26 -0.45
CA ALA A 52 5.67 -5.29 -1.87
C ALA A 52 4.42 -5.20 -2.75
N TRP A 53 3.35 -5.90 -2.38
CA TRP A 53 2.07 -5.84 -3.10
C TRP A 53 1.48 -4.43 -3.11
N LEU A 54 1.41 -3.75 -1.96
CA LEU A 54 0.90 -2.37 -1.89
C LEU A 54 1.74 -1.42 -2.73
N ALA A 55 3.07 -1.55 -2.69
CA ALA A 55 3.95 -0.72 -3.52
C ALA A 55 3.73 -0.97 -5.02
N THR A 56 3.54 -2.22 -5.44
CA THR A 56 3.24 -2.55 -6.84
C THR A 56 1.89 -2.02 -7.28
N VAL A 57 0.86 -2.13 -6.46
CA VAL A 57 -0.49 -1.63 -6.80
C VAL A 57 -0.53 -0.10 -6.83
N ALA A 58 0.23 0.58 -5.96
CA ALA A 58 0.31 2.03 -5.96
C ALA A 58 1.06 2.60 -7.18
N THR A 59 1.98 1.86 -7.79
CA THR A 59 2.77 2.32 -8.95
C THR A 59 2.34 1.72 -10.28
N ARG A 60 1.11 1.19 -10.38
CA ARG A 60 0.61 0.49 -11.56
C ARG A 60 0.05 1.43 -12.61
#